data_AF-A0AAJ6NRJ9-F1
#
_entry.id   AF-A0AAJ6NRJ9-F1
#
_cell.length_a   1.000
_cell.length_b   1.000
_cell.length_c   1.000
_cell.angle_alpha   90.00
_cell.angle_beta   90.00
_cell.angle_gamma   90.00
#
_symmetry.space_group_name_H-M   'P 1'
#
loop_
_entity.id
_entity.type
_entity.pdbx_description
1 polymer ?
#
loop_
_entity_poly.entity_id
_entity_poly.type
_entity_poly.pdbx_seq_one_letter_code
_entity_poly.pdbx_strand_id
1 'polypeptide(L)'
;MKIAQYGTAIVVMHEIANALHGLAHIKIPVPLSPLQSSFVVVVIFIAPIIATVLLWTWFYRLGIWLLLSAMIGSIFFSIYIHLIAIGPAHIPQVSAEGWGLLFYVTAILIIFIDGWGCWISGWALKTIQQPEEVL
;
A
#
# COMPACT_ATOMS: atom_id res chain seq x y z
N MET A 1 -5.00 -15.69 14.64
CA MET A 1 -6.15 -14.82 14.31
C MET A 1 -5.83 -13.33 14.30
N LYS A 2 -5.25 -12.74 15.36
CA LYS A 2 -4.96 -11.28 15.42
C LYS A 2 -4.16 -10.76 14.22
N ILE A 3 -3.12 -11.49 13.80
CA ILE A 3 -2.31 -11.14 12.60
C ILE A 3 -3.19 -10.99 11.36
N ALA A 4 -4.06 -11.97 11.09
CA ALA A 4 -4.94 -11.94 9.93
C ALA A 4 -5.97 -10.80 10.01
N GLN A 5 -6.53 -10.53 11.20
CA GLN A 5 -7.47 -9.43 11.41
C GLN A 5 -6.81 -8.06 11.18
N TYR A 6 -5.63 -7.82 11.78
CA TYR A 6 -4.91 -6.57 11.61
C TYR A 6 -4.39 -6.38 10.18
N GLY A 7 -3.89 -7.46 9.57
CA GLY A 7 -3.50 -7.51 8.15
C GLY A 7 -4.69 -7.19 7.23
N THR A 8 -5.87 -7.75 7.50
CA THR A 8 -7.08 -7.45 6.72
C THR A 8 -7.49 -5.98 6.88
N ALA A 9 -7.50 -5.46 8.11
CA ALA A 9 -7.88 -4.08 8.38
C ALA A 9 -6.97 -3.08 7.66
N ILE A 10 -5.64 -3.31 7.68
CA ILE A 10 -4.70 -2.42 7.00
C ILE A 10 -4.84 -2.49 5.48
N VAL A 11 -5.09 -3.68 4.92
CA VAL A 11 -5.34 -3.84 3.48
C VAL A 11 -6.63 -3.12 3.09
N VAL A 12 -7.71 -3.23 3.84
CA VAL A 12 -8.95 -2.49 3.54
C VAL A 12 -8.70 -0.97 3.52
N MET A 13 -7.95 -0.44 4.48
CA MET A 13 -7.59 0.98 4.50
C MET A 13 -6.71 1.37 3.31
N HIS A 14 -5.74 0.52 2.95
CA HIS A 14 -4.88 0.67 1.78
C HIS A 14 -5.69 0.72 0.47
N GLU A 15 -6.58 -0.23 0.25
CA GLU A 15 -7.42 -0.33 -0.95
C GLU A 15 -8.34 0.90 -1.09
N ILE A 16 -8.97 1.35 0.01
CA ILE A 16 -9.83 2.53 0.00
C ILE A 16 -9.01 3.78 -0.34
N ALA A 17 -7.85 3.97 0.29
CA ALA A 17 -7.00 5.13 0.05
C ALA A 17 -6.48 5.16 -1.40
N ASN A 18 -6.02 4.02 -1.93
CA ASN A 18 -5.55 3.90 -3.31
C ASN A 18 -6.68 4.04 -4.34
N ALA A 19 -7.88 3.56 -4.04
CA ALA A 19 -9.04 3.77 -4.90
C ALA A 19 -9.41 5.26 -5.01
N LEU A 20 -9.45 5.98 -3.87
CA LEU A 20 -9.69 7.43 -3.86
C LEU A 20 -8.59 8.20 -4.59
N HIS A 21 -7.33 7.79 -4.40
CA HIS A 21 -6.18 8.37 -5.09
C HIS A 21 -6.22 8.14 -6.61
N GLY A 22 -6.53 6.92 -7.04
CA GLY A 22 -6.72 6.56 -8.45
C GLY A 22 -7.89 7.31 -9.10
N LEU A 23 -8.97 7.55 -8.37
CA LEU A 23 -10.06 8.42 -8.84
C LEU A 23 -9.57 9.86 -9.04
N ALA A 24 -8.74 10.38 -8.14
CA ALA A 24 -8.15 11.69 -8.31
C ALA A 24 -7.29 11.76 -9.59
N HIS A 25 -6.41 10.78 -9.83
CA HIS A 25 -5.63 10.67 -11.07
C HIS A 25 -6.49 10.84 -12.35
N ILE A 26 -7.66 10.19 -12.39
CA ILE A 26 -8.58 10.25 -13.52
C ILE A 26 -9.21 11.64 -13.68
N LYS A 27 -9.45 12.36 -12.57
CA LYS A 27 -10.17 13.64 -12.55
C LYS A 27 -9.28 14.86 -12.77
N ILE A 28 -8.01 14.81 -12.36
CA ILE A 28 -6.99 15.84 -12.64
C ILE A 28 -6.08 15.49 -13.84
N PRO A 29 -6.61 14.72 -14.79
CA PRO A 29 -5.91 13.84 -15.74
C PRO A 29 -4.38 13.78 -15.57
N VAL A 30 -3.93 13.10 -14.52
CA VAL A 30 -2.52 12.78 -14.29
C VAL A 30 -2.29 11.35 -14.77
N PRO A 31 -1.85 11.14 -16.03
CA PRO A 31 -1.73 9.81 -16.58
C PRO A 31 -0.56 9.04 -15.97
N LEU A 32 -0.75 7.73 -15.84
CA LEU A 32 0.31 6.77 -15.55
C LEU A 32 0.82 6.14 -16.84
N SER A 33 2.13 5.91 -16.94
CA SER A 33 2.71 5.09 -18.01
C SER A 33 2.21 3.65 -17.92
N PRO A 34 2.24 2.85 -19.00
CA PRO A 34 1.82 1.45 -18.95
C PRO A 34 2.55 0.63 -17.88
N LEU A 35 3.83 0.93 -17.63
CA LEU A 35 4.62 0.28 -16.59
C LEU A 35 4.15 0.68 -15.19
N GLN A 36 3.91 1.98 -14.97
CA GLN A 36 3.36 2.47 -13.70
C GLN A 36 1.97 1.87 -13.44
N SER A 37 1.08 1.88 -14.42
CA SER A 37 -0.24 1.27 -14.32
C SER A 37 -0.17 -0.22 -13.97
N SER A 38 0.74 -0.96 -14.61
CA SER A 38 0.96 -2.39 -14.31
C SER A 38 1.46 -2.59 -12.88
N PHE A 39 2.38 -1.75 -12.42
CA PHE A 39 2.86 -1.79 -11.03
C PHE A 39 1.72 -1.52 -10.05
N VAL A 40 0.92 -0.48 -10.27
CA VAL A 40 -0.24 -0.16 -9.43
C VAL A 40 -1.21 -1.35 -9.37
N VAL A 41 -1.61 -1.90 -10.51
CA VAL A 41 -2.56 -3.03 -10.54
C VAL A 41 -2.00 -4.25 -9.80
N VAL A 42 -0.75 -4.63 -10.06
CA VAL A 42 -0.19 -5.88 -9.53
C VAL A 42 0.23 -5.73 -8.06
N VAL A 43 0.98 -4.68 -7.74
CA VAL A 43 1.65 -4.53 -6.43
C VAL A 43 0.77 -3.79 -5.43
N ILE A 44 0.01 -2.79 -5.88
CA ILE A 44 -0.82 -1.96 -4.99
C ILE A 44 -2.20 -2.62 -4.80
N PHE A 45 -2.86 -3.11 -5.85
CA PHE A 45 -4.19 -3.70 -5.70
C PHE A 45 -4.18 -5.23 -5.50
N ILE A 46 -3.55 -5.98 -6.39
CA ILE A 46 -3.70 -7.46 -6.39
C ILE A 46 -2.91 -8.11 -5.25
N ALA A 47 -1.64 -7.73 -5.05
CA ALA A 47 -0.78 -8.38 -4.06
C ALA A 47 -1.30 -8.28 -2.60
N PRO A 48 -1.80 -7.13 -2.11
CA PRO A 48 -2.35 -7.03 -0.75
C PRO A 48 -3.63 -7.85 -0.55
N ILE A 49 -4.48 -7.95 -1.58
CA ILE A 49 -5.67 -8.81 -1.56
C ILE A 49 -5.26 -10.28 -1.44
N ILE A 50 -4.33 -10.74 -2.28
CA ILE A 50 -3.79 -12.10 -2.20
C ILE A 50 -3.16 -12.35 -0.83
N ALA A 51 -2.37 -11.40 -0.33
CA ALA A 51 -1.76 -11.49 0.99
C ALA A 51 -2.83 -11.67 2.08
N THR A 52 -3.90 -10.89 2.03
CA THR A 52 -5.04 -11.00 2.95
C THR A 52 -5.64 -12.40 2.92
N VAL A 53 -5.94 -12.95 1.74
CA VAL A 53 -6.45 -14.32 1.61
C VAL A 53 -5.49 -15.32 2.25
N LEU A 54 -4.18 -15.23 1.94
CA LEU A 54 -3.17 -16.13 2.48
C LEU A 54 -3.05 -16.05 4.01
N LEU A 55 -3.20 -14.87 4.61
CA LEU A 55 -3.18 -14.68 6.07
C LEU A 55 -4.25 -15.50 6.80
N TRP A 56 -5.36 -15.82 6.15
CA TRP A 56 -6.45 -16.65 6.69
C TRP A 56 -6.29 -18.16 6.43
N THR A 57 -5.20 -18.57 5.78
CA THR A 57 -4.93 -19.98 5.45
C THR A 57 -3.70 -20.52 6.18
N TRP A 58 -3.35 -21.79 5.96
CA TRP A 58 -2.10 -22.36 6.45
C TRP A 58 -0.84 -21.72 5.80
N PHE A 59 -1.00 -20.96 4.72
CA PHE A 59 0.07 -20.21 4.06
C PHE A 59 0.31 -18.80 4.67
N TYR A 60 -0.16 -18.54 5.89
CA TYR A 60 -0.07 -17.23 6.53
C TYR A 60 1.33 -16.62 6.52
N ARG A 61 2.40 -17.42 6.61
CA ARG A 61 3.79 -16.92 6.54
C ARG A 61 4.10 -16.25 5.20
N LEU A 62 3.63 -16.84 4.10
CA LEU A 62 3.74 -16.26 2.76
C LEU A 62 2.90 -14.99 2.65
N GLY A 63 1.69 -15.00 3.24
CA GLY A 63 0.83 -13.82 3.31
C GLY A 63 1.48 -12.64 4.01
N ILE A 64 2.18 -12.86 5.14
CA ILE A 64 2.88 -11.79 5.87
C ILE A 64 4.01 -11.19 5.01
N TRP A 65 4.83 -12.04 4.38
CA TRP A 65 5.91 -11.56 3.51
C TRP A 65 5.39 -10.81 2.29
N LEU A 66 4.33 -11.33 1.64
CA LEU A 66 3.70 -10.68 0.50
C LEU A 66 3.12 -9.32 0.88
N LEU A 67 2.43 -9.23 2.02
CA LEU A 67 1.92 -7.96 2.54
C LEU A 67 3.05 -6.98 2.79
N LEU A 68 4.12 -7.39 3.48
CA LEU A 68 5.28 -6.54 3.75
C LEU A 68 5.90 -6.00 2.45
N SER A 69 6.15 -6.89 1.48
CA SER A 69 6.73 -6.51 0.19
C SER A 69 5.83 -5.56 -0.59
N ALA A 70 4.51 -5.78 -0.59
CA ALA A 70 3.55 -4.90 -1.26
C ALA A 70 3.52 -3.50 -0.62
N MET A 71 3.49 -3.41 0.72
CA MET A 71 3.50 -2.13 1.43
C MET A 71 4.80 -1.36 1.20
N ILE A 72 5.96 -2.02 1.25
CA ILE A 72 7.25 -1.40 0.90
C ILE A 72 7.26 -0.90 -0.55
N GLY A 73 6.78 -1.73 -1.48
CA GLY A 73 6.68 -1.37 -2.89
C GLY A 73 5.80 -0.14 -3.12
N SER A 74 4.64 -0.10 -2.46
CA SER A 74 3.71 1.03 -2.53
C SER A 74 4.29 2.32 -1.94
N ILE A 75 5.01 2.25 -0.80
CA ILE A 75 5.71 3.41 -0.22
C ILE A 75 6.75 3.95 -1.19
N PHE A 76 7.64 3.10 -1.72
CA PHE A 76 8.69 3.56 -2.63
C PHE A 76 8.11 4.12 -3.92
N PHE A 77 7.08 3.48 -4.47
CA PHE A 77 6.38 4.00 -5.64
C PHE A 77 5.75 5.37 -5.34
N SER A 78 5.02 5.49 -4.23
CA SER A 78 4.36 6.73 -3.85
C SER A 78 5.35 7.87 -3.62
N ILE A 79 6.44 7.64 -2.89
CA ILE A 79 7.49 8.64 -2.66
C ILE A 79 8.16 9.03 -3.98
N TYR A 80 8.56 8.05 -4.80
CA TYR A 80 9.26 8.34 -6.03
C TYR A 80 8.41 9.13 -7.01
N ILE A 81 7.18 8.68 -7.26
CA ILE A 81 6.28 9.28 -8.26
C ILE A 81 5.77 10.66 -7.82
N HIS A 82 5.45 10.84 -6.54
CA HIS A 82 4.77 12.04 -6.07
C HIS A 82 5.71 13.12 -5.52
N LEU A 83 6.91 12.74 -5.04
CA LEU A 83 7.80 13.65 -4.31
C LEU A 83 9.19 13.81 -4.95
N ILE A 84 9.65 12.86 -5.76
CA ILE A 84 11.03 12.87 -6.31
C ILE A 84 11.02 13.11 -7.82
N ALA A 85 10.29 12.28 -8.56
CA ALA A 85 10.27 12.33 -10.02
C ALA A 85 9.47 13.54 -10.48
N ILE A 86 10.11 14.41 -11.26
CA ILE A 86 9.43 15.53 -11.90
C ILE A 86 8.62 14.96 -13.08
N GLY A 87 7.30 15.02 -12.97
CA GLY A 87 6.36 14.51 -13.95
C GLY A 87 4.92 14.88 -13.59
N PRO A 88 3.92 14.41 -14.37
CA PRO A 88 2.53 14.84 -14.20
C PRO A 88 1.96 14.63 -12.78
N ALA A 89 2.46 13.62 -12.06
CA ALA A 89 2.04 13.26 -10.71
C ALA A 89 2.85 13.95 -9.61
N HIS A 90 3.84 14.77 -9.95
CA HIS A 90 4.65 15.46 -8.97
C HIS A 90 3.79 16.48 -8.23
N ILE A 91 3.60 16.26 -6.93
CA ILE A 91 2.64 16.98 -6.08
C ILE A 91 2.70 18.51 -6.24
N PRO A 92 3.87 19.17 -6.24
CA PRO A 92 3.97 20.62 -6.36
C PRO A 92 3.40 21.18 -7.68
N GLN A 93 3.18 20.34 -8.69
CA GLN A 93 2.64 20.73 -10.00
C GLN A 93 1.12 20.54 -10.10
N VAL A 94 0.50 19.89 -9.12
CA VAL A 94 -0.94 19.64 -9.06
C VAL A 94 -1.62 20.76 -8.28
N SER A 95 -2.80 21.22 -8.72
CA SER A 95 -3.56 22.24 -7.99
C SER A 95 -3.97 21.73 -6.60
N ALA A 96 -3.82 22.55 -5.56
CA ALA A 96 -4.19 22.19 -4.19
C ALA A 96 -5.70 22.35 -3.91
N GLU A 97 -6.55 22.22 -4.94
CA GLU A 97 -7.99 22.47 -4.87
C GLU A 97 -8.79 21.30 -5.48
N GLY A 98 -10.01 21.08 -4.99
CA GLY A 98 -10.92 20.05 -5.49
C GLY A 98 -10.28 18.65 -5.52
N TRP A 99 -10.25 18.03 -6.71
CA TRP A 99 -9.64 16.72 -6.91
C TRP A 99 -8.13 16.70 -6.71
N GLY A 100 -7.44 17.83 -6.91
CA GLY A 100 -6.00 17.93 -6.66
C GLY A 100 -5.66 17.99 -5.17
N LEU A 101 -6.55 18.56 -4.34
CA LEU A 101 -6.44 18.43 -2.88
C LEU A 101 -6.61 16.96 -2.43
N LEU A 102 -7.60 16.25 -2.99
CA LEU A 102 -7.77 14.82 -2.70
C LEU A 102 -6.54 14.03 -3.12
N PHE A 103 -6.00 14.29 -4.31
CA PHE A 103 -4.76 13.70 -4.80
C PHE A 103 -3.60 13.89 -3.82
N TYR A 104 -3.36 15.14 -3.39
CA TYR A 104 -2.33 15.47 -2.42
C TYR A 104 -2.50 14.74 -1.09
N VAL A 105 -3.69 14.85 -0.48
CA VAL A 105 -3.96 14.26 0.84
C VAL A 105 -3.83 12.75 0.80
N THR A 106 -4.37 12.11 -0.24
CA THR A 106 -4.30 10.64 -0.36
C THR A 106 -2.88 10.16 -0.63
N ALA A 107 -2.08 10.87 -1.44
CA ALA A 107 -0.68 10.52 -1.67
C ALA A 107 0.14 10.47 -0.37
N ILE A 108 -0.09 11.44 0.53
CA ILE A 108 0.55 11.45 1.85
C ILE A 108 -0.04 10.39 2.78
N LEU A 109 -1.36 10.27 2.82
CA LEU A 109 -2.07 9.30 3.66
C LEU A 109 -1.65 7.85 3.36
N ILE A 110 -1.47 7.49 2.09
CA ILE A 110 -1.05 6.15 1.66
C ILE A 110 0.31 5.80 2.27
N ILE A 111 1.28 6.73 2.30
CA ILE A 111 2.59 6.48 2.91
C ILE A 111 2.45 6.10 4.39
N PHE A 112 1.55 6.77 5.13
CA PHE A 112 1.29 6.45 6.53
C PHE A 112 0.59 5.10 6.70
N ILE A 113 -0.47 4.84 5.93
CA ILE A 113 -1.20 3.56 5.96
C ILE A 113 -0.23 2.42 5.68
N ASP A 114 0.58 2.55 4.63
CA ASP A 114 1.50 1.49 4.21
C ASP A 114 2.66 1.33 5.19
N GLY A 115 3.11 2.44 5.81
CA GLY A 115 4.06 2.40 6.92
C GLY A 115 3.52 1.59 8.10
N TRP A 116 2.24 1.75 8.44
CA TRP A 116 1.56 0.91 9.42
C TRP A 116 1.44 -0.55 8.97
N GLY A 117 1.21 -0.80 7.67
CA GLY A 117 1.21 -2.13 7.07
C GLY A 117 2.56 -2.84 7.20
N CYS A 118 3.65 -2.12 6.95
CA CYS A 118 5.01 -2.61 7.19
C CYS A 118 5.23 -2.95 8.65
N TRP A 119 4.81 -2.08 9.58
CA TRP A 119 4.92 -2.32 11.02
C TRP A 119 4.14 -3.56 11.45
N ILE A 120 2.87 -3.69 11.06
CA ILE A 120 2.03 -4.86 11.37
C ILE A 120 2.67 -6.14 10.84
N SER A 121 3.20 -6.11 9.61
CA SER A 121 3.84 -7.27 9.00
C SER A 121 5.15 -7.65 9.70
N GLY A 122 5.98 -6.66 10.06
CA GLY A 122 7.19 -6.88 10.85
C GLY A 122 6.90 -7.43 12.25
N TRP A 123 5.89 -6.88 12.93
CA TRP A 123 5.40 -7.42 14.20
C TRP A 123 4.92 -8.86 14.05
N ALA A 124 4.18 -9.17 12.98
CA ALA A 124 3.70 -10.52 12.71
C ALA A 124 4.87 -11.49 12.49
N LEU A 125 5.88 -11.12 11.69
CA LEU A 125 7.10 -11.91 11.46
C LEU A 125 7.83 -12.21 12.77
N LYS A 126 8.03 -11.20 13.62
CA LYS A 126 8.66 -11.38 14.93
C LYS A 126 7.84 -12.34 15.81
N THR A 127 6.53 -12.17 15.84
CA THR A 127 5.62 -12.99 16.66
C THR A 127 5.66 -14.47 16.26
N ILE A 128 5.74 -14.78 14.95
CA ILE A 128 5.77 -16.17 14.47
C ILE A 128 7.16 -16.84 14.59
N GLN A 129 8.22 -16.07 14.83
CA GLN A 129 9.60 -16.54 15.05
C GLN A 129 9.91 -16.86 16.51
N GLN A 130 9.09 -16.41 17.45
CA GLN A 130 9.22 -16.70 18.88
C GLN A 130 8.56 -18.02 19.42
N PRO A 131 8.33 -19.13 18.68
CA PRO A 131 7.66 -20.28 19.28
C PRO A 131 8.46 -21.19 20.24
N GLU A 132 9.80 -21.21 20.28
CA GLU A 132 10.53 -22.26 21.04
C GLU A 132 11.86 -21.78 21.69
N GLU A 133 11.79 -20.95 22.74
CA GLU A 133 12.89 -20.89 23.74
C GLU A 133 12.51 -21.51 25.10
N VAL A 134 11.32 -22.12 25.20
CA VAL A 134 10.83 -22.72 26.46
C VAL A 134 10.11 -24.03 26.15
N LEU A 135 10.88 -25.10 25.96
CA LEU A 135 10.46 -26.49 26.20
C LEU A 135 11.69 -27.33 26.54
#